data_AF-A0AAD9ZCV5-F1
#
_entry.id   AF-A0AAD9ZCV5-F1
#
_cell.length_a   1.000
_cell.length_b   1.000
_cell.length_c   1.000
_cell.angle_alpha   90.00
_cell.angle_beta   90.00
_cell.angle_gamma   90.00
#
_symmetry.space_group_name_H-M   'P 1'
#
loop_
_entity.id
_entity.type
_entity.pdbx_description
1 polymer ?
#
loop_
_entity_poly.entity_id
_entity_poly.type
_entity_poly.pdbx_seq_one_letter_code
_entity_poly.pdbx_strand_id
1 'polypeptide(L)'
;MRKLQLVYCLEPAGSHGVWGLDDYHFLLFIFGSSQLIDHKYMKPKSIHNHDILDNFSNEFMYLSCIAFIKKVKELFAEHSPLLDDISAVPNWNKGFDDASVLMEYMQWQENCIQEGSHLTENRYEGRNLLD
;
A
#
# COMPACT_ATOMS: atom_id res chain seq x y z
N MET A 1 1.38 -2.05 -15.25
CA MET A 1 1.93 -0.96 -14.40
C MET A 1 3.36 -1.22 -13.95
N ARG A 2 3.68 -2.35 -13.29
CA ARG A 2 5.04 -2.66 -12.78
C ARG A 2 6.20 -2.44 -13.77
N LYS A 3 6.03 -2.81 -15.05
CA LYS A 3 7.06 -2.58 -16.09
C LYS A 3 7.36 -1.08 -16.31
N LEU A 4 6.33 -0.24 -16.32
CA LEU A 4 6.50 1.20 -16.52
C LEU A 4 7.18 1.86 -15.32
N GLN A 5 6.82 1.44 -14.10
CA GLN A 5 7.43 1.92 -12.86
C GLN A 5 8.93 1.68 -12.83
N LEU A 6 9.37 0.47 -13.20
CA LEU A 6 10.79 0.13 -13.22
C LEU A 6 11.55 0.76 -14.39
N VAL A 7 10.94 0.82 -15.59
CA VAL A 7 11.61 1.34 -16.80
C VAL A 7 11.77 2.85 -16.74
N TYR A 8 10.78 3.56 -16.22
CA TYR A 8 10.78 5.02 -16.18
C TYR A 8 11.15 5.60 -14.82
N CYS A 9 11.54 4.75 -13.85
CA CYS A 9 11.85 5.16 -12.47
C CYS A 9 10.82 6.17 -11.94
N LEU A 10 9.54 5.85 -12.11
CA LEU A 10 8.46 6.76 -11.74
C LEU A 10 8.57 7.08 -10.25
N GLU A 11 8.22 8.30 -9.88
CA GLU A 11 8.11 8.65 -8.46
C GLU A 11 6.72 8.23 -7.94
N PRO A 12 6.60 7.82 -6.67
CA PRO A 12 5.32 7.57 -6.03
C PRO A 12 4.45 8.82 -6.09
N ALA A 13 3.19 8.68 -6.51
CA ALA A 13 2.25 9.78 -6.53
C ALA A 13 1.70 10.02 -5.11
N GLY A 14 2.42 10.82 -4.32
CA GLY A 14 2.04 11.21 -2.95
C GLY A 14 3.08 10.83 -1.91
N SER A 15 3.36 11.72 -0.94
CA SER A 15 4.31 11.48 0.15
C SER A 15 3.61 10.79 1.33
N HIS A 16 3.31 9.50 1.19
CA HIS A 16 2.71 8.72 2.27
C HIS A 16 3.70 8.38 3.41
N GLY A 17 4.99 8.64 3.19
CA GLY A 17 6.03 8.28 4.16
C GLY A 17 6.11 6.76 4.38
N VAL A 18 6.70 6.36 5.50
CA VAL A 18 6.94 4.94 5.85
C VAL A 18 5.64 4.18 6.18
N TRP A 19 4.52 4.90 6.40
CA TRP A 19 3.23 4.32 6.77
C TRP A 19 2.27 4.11 5.59
N GLY A 20 2.72 4.37 4.37
CA GLY A 20 1.96 4.05 3.16
C GLY A 20 1.84 2.53 2.94
N LEU A 21 0.67 2.07 2.46
CA LEU A 21 0.44 0.67 2.15
C LEU A 21 1.31 0.17 0.98
N ASP A 22 1.40 0.96 -0.09
CA ASP A 22 2.30 0.77 -1.22
C ASP A 22 2.44 2.10 -1.98
N ASP A 23 3.53 2.24 -2.71
CA ASP A 23 3.89 3.47 -3.42
C ASP A 23 3.01 3.75 -4.66
N TYR A 24 2.33 2.72 -5.20
CA TYR A 24 1.61 2.84 -6.48
C TYR A 24 0.23 2.18 -6.53
N HIS A 25 0.02 1.10 -5.77
CA HIS A 25 -1.19 0.31 -5.91
C HIS A 25 -1.84 0.07 -4.55
N PHE A 26 -2.98 0.70 -4.33
CA PHE A 26 -3.82 0.43 -3.17
C PHE A 26 -4.88 -0.65 -3.45
N LEU A 27 -5.58 -0.53 -4.59
CA LEU A 27 -6.71 -1.40 -4.97
C LEU A 27 -6.33 -2.89 -5.07
N LEU A 28 -5.08 -3.20 -5.43
CA LEU A 28 -4.62 -4.58 -5.52
C LEU A 28 -4.57 -5.27 -4.15
N PHE A 29 -4.32 -4.53 -3.06
CA PHE A 29 -4.36 -5.08 -1.72
C PHE A 29 -5.80 -5.31 -1.25
N ILE A 30 -6.74 -4.43 -1.60
CA ILE A 30 -8.15 -4.61 -1.26
C ILE A 30 -8.74 -5.81 -2.00
N PHE A 31 -8.60 -5.86 -3.32
CA PHE A 31 -9.14 -6.97 -4.09
C PHE A 31 -8.35 -8.26 -3.83
N GLY A 32 -7.05 -8.16 -3.54
CA GLY A 32 -6.25 -9.30 -3.18
C GLY A 32 -6.60 -9.89 -1.82
N SER A 33 -6.93 -9.06 -0.83
CA SER A 33 -7.36 -9.55 0.48
C SER A 33 -8.75 -10.16 0.41
N SER A 34 -9.66 -9.62 -0.42
CA SER A 34 -10.98 -10.22 -0.63
C SER A 34 -10.93 -11.60 -1.30
N GLN A 35 -9.94 -11.86 -2.16
CA GLN A 35 -9.69 -13.20 -2.71
C GLN A 35 -9.30 -14.22 -1.62
N LEU A 36 -8.77 -13.77 -0.49
CA LEU A 36 -8.23 -14.60 0.58
C LEU A 36 -9.17 -14.72 1.80
N ILE A 37 -10.34 -14.06 1.76
CA ILE A 37 -11.41 -14.22 2.74
C ILE A 37 -11.80 -15.70 2.84
N ASP A 38 -11.89 -16.21 4.07
CA ASP A 38 -12.17 -17.62 4.39
C ASP A 38 -11.23 -18.67 3.75
N HIS A 39 -10.04 -18.29 3.27
CA HIS A 39 -9.11 -19.26 2.71
C HIS A 39 -8.54 -20.21 3.79
N LYS A 40 -8.67 -21.53 3.57
CA LYS A 40 -8.37 -22.58 4.57
C LYS A 40 -6.92 -22.59 5.06
N TYR A 41 -5.96 -22.26 4.19
CA TYR A 41 -4.53 -22.41 4.46
C TYR A 41 -3.73 -21.10 4.40
N MET A 42 -4.27 -20.06 3.78
CA MET A 42 -3.54 -18.81 3.57
C MET A 42 -4.05 -17.79 4.56
N LYS A 43 -3.19 -17.41 5.49
CA LYS A 43 -3.47 -16.43 6.55
C LYS A 43 -2.67 -15.15 6.27
N PRO A 44 -3.01 -14.00 6.87
CA PRO A 44 -2.19 -12.79 6.75
C PRO A 44 -0.72 -13.04 7.10
N LYS A 45 -0.44 -13.86 8.11
CA LYS A 45 0.92 -14.27 8.48
C LYS A 45 1.68 -15.04 7.38
N SER A 46 0.98 -15.65 6.43
CA SER A 46 1.58 -16.43 5.33
C SER A 46 2.41 -15.57 4.38
N ILE A 47 2.25 -14.24 4.40
CA ILE A 47 3.03 -13.31 3.57
C ILE A 47 4.54 -13.32 3.90
N HIS A 48 4.90 -13.83 5.08
CA HIS A 48 6.30 -14.00 5.50
C HIS A 48 6.96 -15.26 4.96
N ASN A 49 6.17 -16.20 4.45
CA ASN A 49 6.69 -17.44 3.90
C ASN A 49 7.03 -17.28 2.41
N HIS A 50 8.31 -17.35 2.09
CA HIS A 50 8.81 -17.24 0.71
C HIS A 50 8.28 -18.34 -0.21
N ASP A 51 8.14 -19.57 0.27
CA ASP A 51 7.60 -20.67 -0.54
C ASP A 51 6.15 -20.40 -0.97
N ILE A 52 5.35 -19.78 -0.09
CA ILE A 52 3.97 -19.41 -0.40
C ILE A 52 3.95 -18.29 -1.43
N LEU A 53 4.82 -17.30 -1.29
CA LEU A 53 4.91 -16.20 -2.25
C LEU A 53 5.36 -16.71 -3.63
N ASP A 54 6.37 -17.57 -3.71
CA ASP A 54 6.89 -18.03 -4.99
C ASP A 54 5.88 -18.91 -5.74
N ASN A 55 5.12 -19.74 -5.03
CA ASN A 55 4.14 -20.63 -5.64
C ASN A 55 2.81 -19.94 -5.96
N PHE A 56 2.36 -18.97 -5.15
CA PHE A 56 0.99 -18.43 -5.23
C PHE A 56 0.91 -16.94 -5.63
N SER A 57 2.03 -16.24 -5.81
CA SER A 57 2.07 -14.83 -6.24
C SER A 57 1.47 -14.58 -7.63
N ASN A 58 1.35 -15.61 -8.46
CA ASN A 58 0.70 -15.51 -9.78
C ASN A 58 -0.83 -15.67 -9.71
N GLU A 59 -1.35 -16.26 -8.63
CA GLU A 59 -2.77 -16.56 -8.46
C GLU A 59 -3.50 -15.50 -7.61
N PHE A 60 -2.83 -14.98 -6.58
CA PHE A 60 -3.43 -14.02 -5.65
C PHE A 60 -2.79 -12.63 -5.78
N MET A 61 -3.62 -11.61 -5.98
CA MET A 61 -3.15 -10.24 -6.19
C MET A 61 -2.37 -9.71 -4.99
N TYR A 62 -2.84 -9.99 -3.78
CA TYR A 62 -2.17 -9.56 -2.54
C TYR A 62 -0.75 -10.14 -2.46
N LEU A 63 -0.61 -11.46 -2.67
CA LEU A 63 0.68 -12.14 -2.66
C LEU A 63 1.59 -11.66 -3.79
N SER A 64 1.02 -11.36 -4.96
CA SER A 64 1.77 -10.77 -6.09
C SER A 64 2.39 -9.43 -5.73
N CYS A 65 1.68 -8.59 -4.98
CA CYS A 65 2.18 -7.29 -4.53
C CYS A 65 3.28 -7.47 -3.48
N ILE A 66 3.06 -8.33 -2.47
CA ILE A 66 4.07 -8.60 -1.43
C ILE A 66 5.36 -9.18 -2.05
N ALA A 67 5.24 -10.14 -2.96
CA ALA A 67 6.38 -10.72 -3.64
C ALA A 67 7.17 -9.67 -4.43
N PHE A 68 6.49 -8.69 -5.04
CA PHE A 68 7.13 -7.58 -5.72
C PHE A 68 7.84 -6.63 -4.75
N ILE A 69 7.20 -6.26 -3.64
CA ILE A 69 7.80 -5.38 -2.62
C ILE A 69 9.07 -6.02 -2.05
N LYS A 70 9.00 -7.30 -1.64
CA LYS A 70 10.15 -8.04 -1.11
C LYS A 70 11.28 -8.23 -2.11
N LYS A 71 10.96 -8.25 -3.42
CA LYS A 71 11.97 -8.29 -4.48
C LYS A 71 12.68 -6.95 -4.67
N VAL A 72 12.00 -5.84 -4.42
CA VAL A 72 12.54 -4.49 -4.61
C VAL A 72 13.22 -3.97 -3.33
N LYS A 73 12.73 -4.36 -2.14
CA LYS A 73 13.16 -3.87 -0.83
C LYS A 73 13.55 -5.06 0.06
N GLU A 74 14.79 -5.11 0.56
CA GLU A 74 15.32 -6.25 1.33
C GLU A 74 14.68 -6.41 2.72
N LEU A 75 14.42 -5.30 3.44
CA LEU A 75 13.87 -5.30 4.80
C LEU A 75 12.38 -4.92 4.81
N PHE A 76 11.51 -5.92 4.70
CA PHE A 76 10.06 -5.72 4.59
C PHE A 76 9.46 -4.94 5.78
N ALA A 77 9.86 -5.27 7.02
CA ALA A 77 9.31 -4.64 8.22
C ALA A 77 9.73 -3.16 8.37
N GLU A 78 10.92 -2.77 7.89
CA GLU A 78 11.40 -1.39 7.98
C GLU A 78 10.78 -0.49 6.90
N HIS A 79 10.55 -1.05 5.72
CA HIS A 79 10.02 -0.31 4.58
C HIS A 79 8.49 -0.33 4.49
N SER A 80 7.84 -1.28 5.15
CA SER A 80 6.39 -1.47 5.09
C SER A 80 5.82 -1.95 6.44
N PRO A 81 6.02 -1.19 7.53
CA PRO A 81 5.54 -1.58 8.87
C PRO A 81 4.02 -1.79 8.90
N LEU A 82 3.24 -1.02 8.14
CA LEU A 82 1.79 -1.20 8.06
C LEU A 82 1.40 -2.58 7.50
N LEU A 83 2.07 -3.03 6.43
CA LEU A 83 1.81 -4.36 5.88
C LEU A 83 2.28 -5.47 6.83
N ASP A 84 3.35 -5.22 7.58
CA ASP A 84 3.82 -6.14 8.61
C ASP A 84 2.81 -6.26 9.76
N ASP A 85 2.24 -5.14 10.21
CA ASP A 85 1.17 -5.11 11.22
C ASP A 85 -0.10 -5.82 10.74
N ILE A 86 -0.51 -5.63 9.48
CA ILE A 86 -1.64 -6.34 8.88
C ILE A 86 -1.40 -7.87 8.87
N SER A 87 -0.14 -8.29 8.72
CA SER A 87 0.23 -9.72 8.77
C SER A 87 0.00 -10.37 10.14
N ALA A 88 -0.02 -9.58 11.22
CA ALA A 88 -0.28 -10.05 12.57
C ALA A 88 -1.77 -10.35 12.83
N VAL A 89 -2.67 -9.93 11.93
CA VAL A 89 -4.10 -10.18 12.06
C VAL A 89 -4.40 -11.68 11.85
N PRO A 90 -5.26 -12.30 12.69
CA PRO A 90 -5.47 -13.75 12.67
C PRO A 90 -6.21 -14.27 11.43
N ASN A 91 -7.05 -13.44 10.81
CA ASN A 91 -7.87 -13.79 9.64
C ASN A 91 -8.01 -12.58 8.71
N TRP A 92 -8.13 -12.83 7.39
CA TRP A 92 -8.32 -11.79 6.37
C TRP A 92 -9.60 -10.97 6.57
N ASN A 93 -10.65 -11.62 7.09
CA ASN A 93 -11.93 -11.01 7.46
C ASN A 93 -11.71 -9.77 8.34
N LYS A 94 -10.92 -9.85 9.42
CA LYS A 94 -10.72 -8.69 10.30
C LYS A 94 -9.87 -7.56 9.70
N GLY A 95 -9.03 -7.86 8.71
CA GLY A 95 -8.13 -6.86 8.12
C GLY A 95 -8.84 -5.90 7.17
N PHE A 96 -10.00 -6.27 6.63
CA PHE A 96 -10.72 -5.51 5.61
C PHE A 96 -12.27 -5.57 5.69
N ASP A 97 -12.88 -6.35 6.59
CA ASP A 97 -14.34 -6.41 6.76
C ASP A 97 -14.91 -5.13 7.36
N ASP A 98 -14.14 -4.41 8.15
CA ASP A 98 -14.56 -3.10 8.59
C ASP A 98 -14.16 -2.08 7.53
N ALA A 99 -15.18 -1.42 6.98
CA ALA A 99 -15.06 -0.12 6.34
C ALA A 99 -14.21 0.86 7.16
N SER A 100 -13.87 0.61 8.43
CA SER A 100 -12.96 1.42 9.24
C SER A 100 -11.58 1.60 8.63
N VAL A 101 -10.91 0.57 8.11
CA VAL A 101 -9.55 0.73 7.53
C VAL A 101 -9.63 1.47 6.20
N LEU A 102 -10.67 1.21 5.41
CA LEU A 102 -10.95 1.94 4.18
C LEU A 102 -11.32 3.39 4.48
N MET A 103 -12.16 3.64 5.48
CA MET A 103 -12.56 4.99 5.89
C MET A 103 -11.39 5.72 6.54
N GLU A 104 -10.58 5.09 7.38
CA GLU A 104 -9.40 5.69 7.98
C GLU A 104 -8.34 6.02 6.92
N TYR A 105 -8.12 5.12 5.95
CA TYR A 105 -7.20 5.38 4.84
C TYR A 105 -7.75 6.41 3.84
N MET A 106 -9.04 6.37 3.50
CA MET A 106 -9.69 7.38 2.64
C MET A 106 -9.78 8.74 3.33
N GLN A 107 -10.08 8.78 4.63
CA GLN A 107 -10.09 10.00 5.45
C GLN A 107 -8.69 10.58 5.59
N TRP A 108 -7.67 9.72 5.79
CA TRP A 108 -6.27 10.13 5.79
C TRP A 108 -5.85 10.65 4.40
N GLN A 109 -6.27 10.01 3.30
CA GLN A 109 -6.01 10.49 1.95
C GLN A 109 -6.69 11.85 1.67
N GLU A 110 -7.95 12.03 2.10
CA GLU A 110 -8.63 13.32 2.01
C GLU A 110 -7.90 14.41 2.82
N ASN A 111 -7.45 14.09 4.03
CA ASN A 111 -6.70 15.03 4.87
C ASN A 111 -5.36 15.42 4.21
N CYS A 112 -4.63 14.46 3.63
CA CYS A 112 -3.38 14.76 2.91
C CYS A 112 -3.63 15.56 1.62
N ILE A 113 -4.74 15.35 0.92
CA ILE A 113 -5.11 16.15 -0.26
C ILE A 113 -5.45 17.59 0.16
N GLN A 114 -6.17 17.78 1.26
CA GLN A 114 -6.52 19.10 1.82
C GLN A 114 -5.28 19.87 2.31
N GLU A 115 -4.36 19.20 3.00
CA GLU A 115 -3.08 19.80 3.42
C GLU A 115 -2.17 20.11 2.22
N GLY A 116 -2.18 19.26 1.18
CA GLY A 116 -1.47 19.49 -0.08
C GLY A 116 -2.00 20.69 -0.87
N SER A 117 -3.32 20.92 -0.90
CA SER A 117 -3.89 22.10 -1.57
C SER A 117 -3.49 23.42 -0.89
N HIS A 118 -3.42 23.46 0.44
CA HIS A 118 -2.96 24.64 1.18
C HIS A 118 -1.49 24.99 0.92
N LEU A 119 -0.63 24.00 0.62
CA LEU A 119 0.77 24.26 0.24
C LEU A 119 0.92 24.74 -1.20
N THR A 120 -0.02 24.39 -2.09
CA THR A 120 -0.03 24.92 -3.46
C THR A 120 -0.55 26.35 -3.54
N GLU A 121 -1.58 26.72 -2.76
CA GLU A 121 -2.11 28.08 -2.71
C GLU A 121 -1.09 29.09 -2.16
N ASN A 122 -0.38 28.74 -1.08
CA ASN A 122 0.68 29.58 -0.51
C ASN A 122 1.89 29.78 -1.44
N ARG A 123 2.10 28.91 -2.43
CA ARG A 123 3.19 29.04 -3.42
C ARG A 123 2.79 29.90 -4.63
N TYR A 124 1.50 30.13 -4.86
CA TYR A 124 1.02 31.07 -5.87
C TYR A 124 0.82 32.49 -5.31
N GLU A 125 0.42 32.64 -4.05
CA GLU A 125 0.35 33.97 -3.41
C GLU A 125 1.74 34.58 -3.14
N GLY A 126 2.75 33.75 -2.84
CA GLY A 126 4.14 34.19 -2.62
C GLY A 126 4.92 34.60 -3.88
N ARG A 127 4.34 34.51 -5.08
CA ARG A 127 4.99 34.93 -6.35
C ARG A 127 4.47 36.23 -6.96
N ASN A 128 3.51 36.91 -6.31
CA ASN A 128 3.00 38.22 -6.76
C ASN A 128 3.49 39.40 -5.91
N LEU A 129 4.62 39.26 -5.20
CA LEU A 129 5.21 40.32 -4.35
C LEU A 129 6.64 40.70 -4.75
N LEU A 130 7.02 40.49 -6.02
CA LEU A 130 8.30 40.94 -6.58
C LEU A 130 8.14 41.54 -7.99
N ASP A 131 7.15 42.41 -8.17
CA ASP A 131 7.11 43.43 -9.23
C ASP A 131 6.81 44.81 -8.61
#